data_AF-A0A7C0X5N5-F1
#
_entry.id   AF-A0A7C0X5N5-F1
#
_cell.length_a   1.000
_cell.length_b   1.000
_cell.length_c   1.000
_cell.angle_alpha   90.00
_cell.angle_beta   90.00
_cell.angle_gamma   90.00
#
_symmetry.space_group_name_H-M   'P 1'
#
loop_
_entity.id
_entity.type
_entity.pdbx_description
1 polymer ?
#
loop_
_entity_poly.entity_id
_entity_poly.type
_entity_poly.pdbx_seq_one_letter_code
_entity_poly.pdbx_strand_id
1 'polypeptide(L)'
;MRWIILIFSLIAFSHIVVMAQEGGLGFIYDYSVFPVPDGSGDCYLEIYFGIPCNQLTFETVEGSLEASLLIGVRLLDEDGNVVLEDIEGVKKSVSSLEEAESERLILEQLTYRIEGGYYRGELGVTDVLSKTTGTSIMEIEEIKDIGDGIIYDLQLASNIYTSEDEQSIFFKNGFIVLPNPSRIYREPVNIPLYFEVDHFGD
;
A
#
# COMPACT_ATOMS: atom_id res chain seq x y z
N MET A 1 5.96 -26.89 -56.84
CA MET A 1 5.38 -27.27 -55.54
C MET A 1 6.14 -26.51 -54.46
N ARG A 2 5.61 -25.37 -53.99
CA ARG A 2 6.25 -24.53 -52.95
C ARG A 2 5.43 -24.68 -51.69
N TRP A 3 6.07 -25.15 -50.61
CA TRP A 3 5.48 -25.16 -49.27
C TRP A 3 5.75 -23.79 -48.65
N ILE A 4 4.70 -23.05 -48.33
CA ILE A 4 4.79 -21.83 -47.50
C ILE A 4 4.47 -22.29 -46.08
N ILE A 5 5.48 -22.25 -45.21
CA ILE A 5 5.29 -22.44 -43.76
C ILE A 5 4.91 -21.06 -43.21
N LEU A 6 3.65 -20.91 -42.80
CA LEU A 6 3.17 -19.76 -42.04
C LEU A 6 3.54 -20.00 -40.56
N ILE A 7 4.59 -19.34 -40.09
CA ILE A 7 4.89 -19.25 -38.66
C ILE A 7 3.93 -18.20 -38.07
N PHE A 8 2.88 -18.66 -37.42
CA PHE A 8 2.09 -17.84 -36.51
C PHE A 8 2.95 -17.59 -35.27
N SER A 9 3.65 -16.46 -35.24
CA SER A 9 4.24 -15.95 -34.01
C SER A 9 3.09 -15.58 -33.08
N LEU A 10 2.85 -16.46 -32.10
CA LEU A 10 1.99 -16.20 -30.96
C LEU A 10 2.73 -15.17 -30.08
N ILE A 11 2.63 -13.89 -30.43
CA ILE A 11 2.95 -12.82 -29.50
C ILE A 11 1.80 -12.86 -28.49
N ALA A 12 1.99 -13.62 -27.41
CA ALA A 12 1.22 -13.42 -26.20
C ALA A 12 1.40 -11.95 -25.84
N PHE A 13 0.34 -11.17 -26.00
CA PHE A 13 0.23 -9.86 -25.38
C PHE A 13 0.34 -10.10 -23.87
N SER A 14 1.57 -10.08 -23.36
CA SER A 14 1.81 -9.80 -21.95
C SER A 14 1.16 -8.44 -21.72
N HIS A 15 0.09 -8.42 -20.94
CA HIS A 15 -0.44 -7.18 -20.38
C HIS A 15 0.67 -6.59 -19.52
N ILE A 16 1.53 -5.77 -20.11
CA ILE A 16 2.34 -4.85 -19.36
C ILE A 16 1.35 -3.80 -18.90
N VAL A 17 0.75 -4.02 -17.73
CA VAL A 17 0.14 -2.94 -16.98
C VAL A 17 1.30 -2.06 -16.55
N VAL A 18 1.56 -1.01 -17.33
CA VAL A 18 2.36 0.12 -16.84
C VAL A 18 1.48 0.75 -15.77
N MET A 19 1.76 0.46 -14.50
CA MET A 19 1.25 1.26 -13.39
C MET A 19 1.82 2.67 -13.59
N ALA A 20 1.04 3.53 -14.24
CA ALA A 20 1.45 4.89 -14.54
C ALA A 20 1.23 5.73 -13.28
N GLN A 21 2.33 6.02 -12.59
CA GLN A 21 2.32 7.12 -11.65
C GLN A 21 2.30 8.43 -12.45
N GLU A 22 1.30 9.27 -12.19
CA GLU A 22 1.19 10.59 -12.79
C GLU A 22 1.52 11.66 -11.74
N GLY A 23 2.05 12.80 -12.20
CA GLY A 23 2.34 13.95 -11.34
C GLY A 23 3.82 14.12 -10.99
N GLY A 24 4.09 15.05 -10.06
CA GLY A 24 5.44 15.49 -9.70
C GLY A 24 6.00 14.84 -8.43
N LEU A 25 5.17 14.10 -7.69
CA LEU A 25 5.54 13.42 -6.46
C LEU A 25 5.44 11.91 -6.70
N GLY A 26 6.58 11.24 -6.71
CA GLY A 26 6.71 9.79 -6.76
C GLY A 26 6.46 9.16 -5.39
N PHE A 27 5.71 8.06 -5.36
CA PHE A 27 5.46 7.28 -4.16
C PHE A 27 5.28 5.81 -4.55
N ILE A 28 5.61 4.93 -3.62
CA ILE A 28 5.46 3.49 -3.76
C ILE A 28 4.28 3.09 -2.90
N TYR A 29 3.49 2.11 -3.34
CA TYR A 29 2.45 1.55 -2.52
C TYR A 29 2.42 0.03 -2.62
N ASP A 30 1.82 -0.58 -1.62
CA ASP A 30 1.45 -1.98 -1.58
C ASP A 30 0.15 -2.12 -0.78
N TYR A 31 -0.51 -3.26 -0.85
CA TYR A 31 -1.68 -3.52 -0.03
C TYR A 31 -1.71 -4.95 0.48
N SER A 32 -2.49 -5.16 1.53
CA SER A 32 -2.88 -6.48 2.01
C SER A 32 -4.34 -6.48 2.43
N VAL A 33 -4.98 -7.64 2.28
CA VAL A 33 -6.39 -7.83 2.66
C VAL A 33 -6.52 -8.92 3.73
N PHE A 34 -7.14 -8.56 4.85
CA PHE A 34 -7.40 -9.48 5.97
C PHE A 34 -8.90 -9.57 6.20
N PRO A 35 -9.52 -10.76 6.29
CA PRO A 35 -10.94 -10.84 6.59
C PRO A 35 -11.27 -10.32 7.99
N VAL A 36 -12.52 -9.90 8.17
CA VAL A 36 -13.06 -9.61 9.50
C VAL A 36 -13.61 -10.90 10.11
N PRO A 37 -13.18 -11.31 11.32
CA PRO A 37 -13.61 -12.55 11.95
C PRO A 37 -14.99 -12.43 12.63
N ASP A 38 -15.98 -11.84 11.94
CA ASP A 38 -17.35 -11.68 12.44
C ASP A 38 -18.42 -12.30 11.52
N GLY A 39 -18.01 -12.98 10.44
CA GLY A 39 -18.90 -13.66 9.51
C GLY A 39 -19.70 -12.72 8.60
N SER A 40 -19.37 -11.43 8.56
CA SER A 40 -20.00 -10.45 7.65
C SER A 40 -19.63 -10.66 6.17
N GLY A 41 -18.48 -11.28 5.90
CA GLY A 41 -17.86 -11.28 4.57
C GLY A 41 -17.03 -10.01 4.28
N ASP A 42 -16.91 -9.10 5.26
CA ASP A 42 -16.06 -7.92 5.14
C ASP A 42 -14.58 -8.27 5.32
N CYS A 43 -13.72 -7.38 4.83
CA CYS A 43 -12.28 -7.45 5.00
C CYS A 43 -11.70 -6.08 5.40
N TYR A 44 -10.62 -6.09 6.17
CA TYR A 44 -9.70 -5.00 6.35
C TYR A 44 -8.74 -4.91 5.16
N LEU A 45 -8.93 -3.87 4.34
CA LEU A 45 -7.95 -3.44 3.35
C LEU A 45 -6.93 -2.53 4.03
N GLU A 46 -5.67 -2.90 3.96
CA GLU A 46 -4.55 -2.06 4.37
C GLU A 46 -3.75 -1.62 3.15
N ILE A 47 -3.54 -0.31 3.02
CA ILE A 47 -2.77 0.29 1.94
C ILE A 47 -1.54 0.94 2.56
N TYR A 48 -0.36 0.47 2.18
CA TYR A 48 0.92 0.94 2.68
C TYR A 48 1.55 1.89 1.68
N PHE A 49 2.01 3.05 2.13
CA PHE A 49 2.68 4.05 1.30
C PHE A 49 4.14 4.19 1.70
N GLY A 50 5.01 4.32 0.70
CA GLY A 50 6.41 4.70 0.84
C GLY A 50 6.67 5.99 0.08
N ILE A 51 6.85 7.09 0.80
CA ILE A 51 6.97 8.45 0.25
C ILE A 51 8.42 8.92 0.45
N PRO A 52 9.21 9.15 -0.61
CA PRO A 52 10.60 9.59 -0.47
C PRO A 52 10.72 10.97 0.18
N CYS A 53 11.50 11.07 1.27
CA CYS A 53 11.70 12.32 2.02
C CYS A 53 12.16 13.46 1.10
N ASN A 54 13.13 13.19 0.23
CA ASN A 54 13.72 14.19 -0.67
C ASN A 54 12.76 14.80 -1.71
N GLN A 55 11.51 14.34 -1.78
CA GLN A 55 10.46 14.92 -2.62
C GLN A 55 9.50 15.83 -1.85
N LEU A 56 9.64 15.90 -0.52
CA LEU A 56 8.75 16.65 0.35
C LEU A 56 9.36 18.01 0.71
N THR A 57 8.49 18.99 0.87
CA THR A 57 8.88 20.31 1.39
C THR A 57 8.69 20.33 2.89
N PHE A 58 9.78 20.56 3.62
CA PHE A 58 9.78 20.67 5.07
C PHE A 58 9.81 22.13 5.50
N GLU A 59 9.06 22.44 6.56
CA GLU A 59 9.14 23.71 7.27
C GLU A 59 9.60 23.50 8.72
N THR A 60 10.22 24.53 9.30
CA THR A 60 10.63 24.45 10.71
C THR A 60 9.47 24.78 11.63
N VAL A 61 9.04 23.82 12.44
CA VAL A 61 7.97 23.95 13.43
C VAL A 61 8.55 23.57 14.79
N GLU A 62 8.54 24.49 15.76
CA GLU A 62 9.02 24.23 17.14
C GLU A 62 10.45 23.60 17.23
N GLY A 63 11.28 23.81 16.22
CA GLY A 63 12.65 23.28 16.15
C GLY A 63 12.78 21.90 15.49
N SER A 64 11.69 21.27 15.04
CA SER A 64 11.69 20.12 14.14
C SER A 64 11.47 20.57 12.69
N LEU A 65 11.85 19.73 11.73
CA LEU A 65 11.48 19.89 10.32
C LEU A 65 10.25 19.02 10.06
N GLU A 66 9.14 19.63 9.61
CA GLU A 66 7.88 18.93 9.38
C GLU A 66 7.41 19.09 7.94
N ALA A 67 6.95 17.99 7.36
CA ALA A 67 6.20 17.96 6.11
C ALA A 67 4.73 17.65 6.42
N SER A 68 3.82 18.32 5.73
CA SER A 68 2.37 18.07 5.81
C SER A 68 1.90 17.44 4.50
N LEU A 69 1.21 16.31 4.58
CA LEU A 69 0.75 15.55 3.43
C LEU A 69 -0.76 15.35 3.48
N LEU A 70 -1.38 15.23 2.31
CA LEU A 70 -2.71 14.67 2.14
C LEU A 70 -2.58 13.34 1.39
N ILE A 71 -3.11 12.27 1.96
CA ILE A 71 -3.12 10.94 1.34
C ILE A 71 -4.57 10.59 1.05
N GLY A 72 -4.88 10.36 -0.21
CA GLY A 72 -6.21 10.07 -0.69
C GLY A 72 -6.35 8.67 -1.24
N VAL A 73 -7.50 8.06 -1.00
CA VAL A 73 -7.93 6.82 -1.63
C VAL A 73 -9.35 7.01 -2.17
N ARG A 74 -9.58 6.44 -3.36
CA ARG A 74 -10.92 6.29 -3.92
C ARG A 74 -11.05 4.91 -4.54
N LEU A 75 -11.98 4.10 -4.07
CA LEU A 75 -12.24 2.76 -4.58
C LEU A 75 -13.55 2.75 -5.39
N LEU A 76 -13.50 2.09 -6.53
CA LEU A 76 -14.63 1.82 -7.39
C LEU A 76 -14.87 0.31 -7.47
N ASP A 77 -16.14 -0.11 -7.41
CA ASP A 77 -16.54 -1.50 -7.67
C ASP A 77 -16.46 -1.85 -9.18
N GLU A 78 -16.79 -3.09 -9.53
CA GLU A 78 -16.80 -3.56 -10.93
C GLU A 78 -17.78 -2.80 -11.84
N ASP A 79 -18.85 -2.25 -11.26
CA ASP A 79 -19.85 -1.43 -11.96
C ASP A 79 -19.41 0.05 -12.09
N GLY A 80 -18.28 0.42 -11.47
CA GLY A 80 -17.73 1.77 -11.47
C GLY A 80 -18.38 2.70 -10.44
N ASN A 81 -19.11 2.17 -9.46
CA ASN A 81 -19.64 2.97 -8.35
C ASN A 81 -18.55 3.21 -7.32
N VAL A 82 -18.53 4.41 -6.74
CA VAL A 82 -17.62 4.75 -5.64
C VAL A 82 -18.10 4.06 -4.37
N VAL A 83 -17.30 3.15 -3.82
CA VAL A 83 -17.58 2.44 -2.56
C VAL A 83 -16.81 3.02 -1.37
N LEU A 84 -15.69 3.69 -1.65
CA LEU A 84 -14.86 4.36 -0.67
C LEU A 84 -14.24 5.61 -1.29
N GLU A 85 -14.27 6.72 -0.59
CA GLU A 85 -13.52 7.93 -0.93
C GLU A 85 -13.12 8.62 0.37
N ASP A 86 -11.82 8.79 0.58
CA ASP A 86 -11.27 9.36 1.81
C ASP A 86 -9.97 10.11 1.54
N ILE A 87 -9.69 11.11 2.38
CA ILE A 87 -8.46 11.91 2.35
C ILE A 87 -8.01 12.14 3.79
N GLU A 88 -6.86 11.59 4.14
CA GLU A 88 -6.24 11.76 5.45
C GLU A 88 -5.11 12.80 5.40
N GLY A 89 -5.12 13.71 6.38
CA GLY A 89 -4.06 14.71 6.56
C GLY A 89 -3.04 14.22 7.58
N VAL A 90 -1.78 14.06 7.16
CA VAL A 90 -0.71 13.54 8.00
C VAL A 90 0.45 14.53 8.12
N LYS A 91 1.10 14.54 9.28
CA LYS A 91 2.30 15.34 9.53
C LYS A 91 3.47 14.42 9.83
N LYS A 92 4.60 14.70 9.21
CA LYS A 92 5.81 13.87 9.33
C LYS A 92 7.01 14.73 9.64
N SER A 93 7.59 14.47 10.81
CA SER A 93 8.75 15.21 11.30
C SER A 93 10.03 14.42 11.03
N VAL A 94 11.09 15.14 10.67
CA VAL A 94 12.46 14.61 10.54
C VAL A 94 13.39 15.38 11.47
N SER A 95 14.45 14.69 11.90
CA SER A 95 15.37 15.18 12.93
C SER A 95 16.46 16.10 12.39
N SER A 96 16.68 16.10 11.08
CA SER A 96 17.75 16.87 10.44
C SER A 96 17.46 17.16 8.97
N LEU A 97 18.16 18.16 8.42
CA LEU A 97 18.11 18.47 6.99
C LEU A 97 18.70 17.32 6.15
N GLU A 98 19.74 16.64 6.64
CA GLU A 98 20.31 15.46 5.99
C GLU A 98 19.26 14.36 5.83
N GLU A 99 18.44 14.14 6.85
CA GLU A 99 17.32 13.20 6.78
C GLU A 99 16.24 13.65 5.79
N ALA A 100 15.92 14.95 5.78
CA ALA A 100 14.96 15.54 4.83
C ALA A 100 15.41 15.37 3.37
N GLU A 101 16.71 15.48 3.11
CA GLU A 101 17.32 15.35 1.77
C GLU A 101 17.63 13.89 1.39
N SER A 102 17.40 12.94 2.29
CA SER A 102 17.70 11.52 2.05
C SER A 102 16.66 10.84 1.15
N GLU A 103 17.07 9.76 0.49
CA GLU A 103 16.16 8.85 -0.23
C GLU A 103 15.38 7.92 0.73
N ARG A 104 15.37 8.21 2.03
CA ARG A 104 14.59 7.45 3.01
C ARG A 104 13.11 7.56 2.67
N LEU A 105 12.40 6.44 2.80
CA LEU A 105 10.94 6.43 2.69
C LEU A 105 10.32 6.82 4.04
N ILE A 106 9.34 7.70 3.99
CA ILE A 106 8.35 7.87 5.03
C ILE A 106 7.26 6.83 4.78
N LEU A 107 7.00 6.01 5.79
CA LEU A 107 5.96 4.98 5.74
C LEU A 107 4.66 5.56 6.28
N GLU A 108 3.57 5.25 5.61
CA GLU A 108 2.20 5.48 6.06
C GLU A 108 1.33 4.26 5.77
N GLN A 109 0.21 4.18 6.46
CA GLN A 109 -0.78 3.13 6.30
C GLN A 109 -2.19 3.72 6.43
N LEU A 110 -3.06 3.37 5.50
CA LEU A 110 -4.49 3.58 5.62
C LEU A 110 -5.18 2.23 5.74
N THR A 111 -6.15 2.11 6.65
CA THR A 111 -6.88 0.86 6.91
C THR A 111 -8.38 1.10 6.81
N TYR A 112 -9.06 0.29 6.00
CA TYR A 112 -10.50 0.40 5.76
C TYR A 112 -11.18 -0.96 5.89
N ARG A 113 -12.38 -0.98 6.45
CA ARG A 113 -13.26 -2.14 6.40
C ARG A 113 -14.14 -2.02 5.16
N ILE A 114 -14.03 -2.97 4.24
CA ILE A 114 -14.77 -3.02 2.97
C ILE A 114 -15.41 -4.39 2.78
N GLU A 115 -16.46 -4.47 1.97
CA GLU A 115 -17.04 -5.76 1.56
C GLU A 115 -16.01 -6.53 0.71
N GLY A 116 -16.12 -7.87 0.67
CA GLY A 116 -15.34 -8.69 -0.24
C GLY A 116 -15.75 -8.47 -1.70
N GLY A 117 -14.79 -8.21 -2.60
CA GLY A 117 -15.05 -8.00 -4.01
C GLY A 117 -13.81 -7.65 -4.82
N TYR A 118 -14.02 -7.26 -6.08
CA TYR A 118 -13.02 -6.66 -6.95
C TYR A 118 -13.14 -5.15 -6.91
N TYR A 119 -12.01 -4.45 -6.81
CA TYR A 119 -12.00 -2.99 -6.76
C TYR A 119 -10.90 -2.39 -7.62
N ARG A 120 -11.22 -1.27 -8.25
CA ARG A 120 -10.24 -0.36 -8.85
C ARG A 120 -10.02 0.83 -7.92
N GLY A 121 -8.81 1.00 -7.44
CA GLY A 121 -8.39 2.10 -6.57
C GLY A 121 -7.68 3.23 -7.32
N GLU A 122 -7.94 4.45 -6.89
CA GLU A 122 -7.21 5.66 -7.25
C GLU A 122 -6.54 6.17 -5.96
N LEU A 123 -5.21 6.18 -5.96
CA LEU A 123 -4.38 6.62 -4.83
C LEU A 123 -3.78 7.98 -5.14
N GLY A 124 -3.67 8.83 -4.13
CA GLY A 124 -3.07 10.16 -4.27
C GLY A 124 -2.23 10.54 -3.05
N VAL A 125 -1.10 11.19 -3.29
CA VAL A 125 -0.29 11.82 -2.24
C VAL A 125 0.00 13.25 -2.66
N THR A 126 -0.30 14.21 -1.79
CA THR A 126 -0.05 15.63 -2.01
C THR A 126 0.80 16.20 -0.89
N ASP A 127 1.95 16.78 -1.24
CA ASP A 127 2.68 17.67 -0.33
C ASP A 127 1.92 19.00 -0.25
N VAL A 128 1.43 19.35 0.94
CA VAL A 128 0.59 20.53 1.18
C VAL A 128 1.34 21.83 0.89
N LEU A 129 2.64 21.88 1.19
CA LEU A 129 3.41 23.11 1.11
C LEU A 129 3.82 23.43 -0.33
N SER A 130 4.37 22.45 -1.07
CA SER A 130 4.67 22.63 -2.50
C SER A 130 3.45 22.54 -3.41
N LYS A 131 2.36 21.92 -2.92
CA LYS A 131 1.18 21.52 -3.70
C LYS A 131 1.50 20.50 -4.80
N THR A 132 2.61 19.80 -4.68
CA THR A 132 2.98 18.74 -5.62
C THR A 132 2.17 17.50 -5.29
N THR A 133 1.52 16.95 -6.31
CA THR A 133 0.69 15.75 -6.20
C THR A 133 1.28 14.64 -7.06
N GLY A 134 1.19 13.42 -6.55
CA GLY A 134 1.31 12.19 -7.30
C GLY A 134 0.03 11.39 -7.22
N THR A 135 -0.29 10.64 -8.28
CA THR A 135 -1.41 9.69 -8.28
C THR A 135 -0.98 8.34 -8.85
N SER A 136 -1.65 7.27 -8.43
CA SER A 136 -1.47 5.94 -8.98
C SER A 136 -2.80 5.19 -9.02
N ILE A 137 -2.92 4.22 -9.94
CA ILE A 137 -4.04 3.29 -10.00
C ILE A 137 -3.63 1.99 -9.32
N MET A 138 -4.51 1.44 -8.50
CA MET A 138 -4.37 0.16 -7.82
C MET A 138 -5.50 -0.76 -8.28
N GLU A 139 -5.22 -2.03 -8.52
CA GLU A 139 -6.24 -3.04 -8.80
C GLU A 139 -6.21 -4.04 -7.64
N ILE A 140 -7.36 -4.24 -7.00
CA ILE A 140 -7.55 -5.21 -5.92
C ILE A 140 -8.23 -6.44 -6.53
N GLU A 141 -7.49 -7.56 -6.56
CA GLU A 141 -8.01 -8.84 -7.04
C GLU A 141 -9.09 -9.40 -6.10
N GLU A 142 -9.89 -10.36 -6.58
CA GLU A 142 -11.03 -10.95 -5.86
C GLU A 142 -10.70 -11.26 -4.41
N ILE A 143 -11.29 -10.49 -3.51
CA ILE A 143 -11.36 -10.84 -2.10
C ILE A 143 -12.44 -11.93 -1.99
N LYS A 144 -12.05 -13.18 -2.21
CA LYS A 144 -13.00 -14.31 -2.17
C LYS A 144 -13.58 -14.45 -0.77
N ASP A 145 -14.86 -14.81 -0.71
CA ASP A 145 -15.52 -15.28 0.52
C ASP A 145 -14.67 -16.39 1.15
N ILE A 146 -14.04 -16.07 2.28
CA ILE A 146 -12.99 -16.90 2.87
C ILE A 146 -13.64 -17.93 3.78
N GLY A 147 -13.95 -19.10 3.21
CA GLY A 147 -14.45 -20.25 3.96
C GLY A 147 -13.48 -20.73 5.07
N ASP A 148 -13.95 -21.66 5.90
CA ASP A 148 -13.28 -22.09 7.14
C ASP A 148 -11.80 -22.50 6.96
N GLY A 149 -10.89 -21.75 7.61
CA GLY A 149 -9.51 -22.15 7.90
C GLY A 149 -8.47 -21.91 6.80
N ILE A 150 -8.15 -20.64 6.50
CA ILE A 150 -7.17 -20.27 5.46
C ILE A 150 -6.17 -19.22 6.00
N ILE A 151 -4.91 -19.32 5.57
CA ILE A 151 -3.86 -18.30 5.77
C ILE A 151 -4.22 -17.06 4.94
N TYR A 152 -4.34 -15.90 5.59
CA TYR A 152 -4.71 -14.65 4.93
C TYR A 152 -3.56 -14.01 4.18
N ASP A 153 -3.85 -12.90 3.48
CA ASP A 153 -2.89 -12.22 2.63
C ASP A 153 -1.56 -11.96 3.35
N LEU A 154 -0.48 -12.02 2.58
CA LEU A 154 0.88 -12.04 3.08
C LEU A 154 1.44 -10.62 3.05
N GLN A 155 1.66 -10.03 4.22
CA GLN A 155 2.35 -8.74 4.30
C GLN A 155 3.87 -8.96 4.27
N LEU A 156 4.50 -8.50 3.18
CA LEU A 156 5.95 -8.42 3.06
C LEU A 156 6.45 -7.19 3.82
N ALA A 157 6.99 -7.42 5.02
CA ALA A 157 7.42 -6.37 5.92
C ALA A 157 8.90 -6.02 5.73
N SER A 158 9.28 -4.79 6.08
CA SER A 158 10.68 -4.38 6.18
C SER A 158 11.29 -4.77 7.52
N ASN A 159 10.47 -4.81 8.57
CA ASN A 159 10.85 -5.26 9.90
C ASN A 159 9.61 -5.69 10.71
N ILE A 160 9.78 -6.64 11.63
CA ILE A 160 8.74 -7.08 12.57
C ILE A 160 9.38 -7.22 13.95
N TYR A 161 8.78 -6.61 14.96
CA TYR A 161 9.24 -6.72 16.34
C TYR A 161 8.08 -6.60 17.33
N THR A 162 8.22 -7.21 18.51
CA THR A 162 7.22 -7.14 19.58
C THR A 162 7.10 -5.72 20.11
N SER A 163 5.89 -5.27 20.39
CA SER A 163 5.61 -3.96 20.97
C SER A 163 4.30 -3.99 21.76
N GLU A 164 4.13 -3.02 22.65
CA GLU A 164 2.87 -2.75 23.36
C GLU A 164 2.27 -1.39 22.92
N ASP A 165 2.85 -0.75 21.89
CA ASP A 165 2.40 0.55 21.39
C ASP A 165 1.16 0.40 20.49
N GLU A 166 0.01 0.21 21.12
CA GLU A 166 -1.30 0.14 20.46
C GLU A 166 -1.71 1.44 19.75
N GLN A 167 -0.96 2.54 19.93
CA GLN A 167 -1.24 3.81 19.25
C GLN A 167 -0.52 3.92 17.89
N SER A 168 0.40 3.01 17.59
CA SER A 168 1.06 2.98 16.30
C SER A 168 0.10 2.49 15.22
N ILE A 169 0.08 3.18 14.08
CA ILE A 169 -0.67 2.74 12.89
C ILE A 169 -0.17 1.40 12.31
N PHE A 170 1.02 0.96 12.72
CA PHE A 170 1.63 -0.32 12.31
C PHE A 170 1.49 -1.40 13.38
N PHE A 171 0.71 -1.15 14.45
CA PHE A 171 0.50 -2.11 15.52
C PHE A 171 -0.47 -3.21 15.08
N LYS A 172 -0.04 -4.46 15.24
CA LYS A 172 -0.81 -5.66 14.93
C LYS A 172 -0.53 -6.74 15.97
N ASN A 173 -1.54 -7.06 16.78
CA ASN A 173 -1.56 -8.24 17.66
C ASN A 173 -0.28 -8.41 18.52
N GLY A 174 0.22 -7.33 19.12
CA GLY A 174 1.43 -7.34 19.98
C GLY A 174 2.75 -7.15 19.22
N PHE A 175 2.69 -6.79 17.94
CA PHE A 175 3.84 -6.51 17.10
C PHE A 175 3.70 -5.13 16.44
N ILE A 176 4.83 -4.52 16.12
CA ILE A 176 4.92 -3.51 15.07
C ILE A 176 5.37 -4.22 13.81
N VAL A 177 4.58 -4.09 12.75
CA VAL A 177 4.85 -4.65 11.43
C VAL A 177 5.09 -3.49 10.47
N LEU A 178 6.36 -3.13 10.27
CA LEU A 178 6.70 -2.05 9.35
C LEU A 178 6.58 -2.56 7.91
N PRO A 179 5.75 -1.94 7.06
CA PRO A 179 5.56 -2.42 5.71
C PRO A 179 6.84 -2.29 4.87
N ASN A 180 6.93 -3.05 3.79
CA ASN A 180 7.89 -2.80 2.71
C ASN A 180 7.14 -2.59 1.38
N PRO A 181 6.58 -1.38 1.13
CA PRO A 181 5.78 -1.13 -0.07
C PRO A 181 6.55 -1.39 -1.37
N SER A 182 7.88 -1.27 -1.34
CA SER A 182 8.72 -1.55 -2.52
C SER A 182 8.83 -3.02 -2.87
N ARG A 183 8.57 -3.93 -1.92
CA ARG A 183 8.88 -5.37 -2.00
C ARG A 183 10.32 -5.68 -2.43
N ILE A 184 11.23 -4.71 -2.34
CA ILE A 184 12.65 -4.85 -2.67
C ILE A 184 13.42 -5.13 -1.38
N TYR A 185 14.24 -6.18 -1.40
CA TYR A 185 15.12 -6.55 -0.30
C TYR A 185 16.58 -6.56 -0.77
N ARG A 186 17.49 -6.04 0.04
CA ARG A 186 18.94 -6.02 -0.24
C ARG A 186 19.62 -7.18 0.48
N GLU A 187 20.50 -7.89 -0.22
CA GLU A 187 21.22 -9.05 0.34
C GLU A 187 22.21 -8.66 1.45
N PRO A 188 22.47 -9.57 2.43
CA PRO A 188 21.84 -10.88 2.63
C PRO A 188 20.43 -10.77 3.23
N VAL A 189 19.47 -11.51 2.67
CA VAL A 189 18.04 -11.28 2.95
C VAL A 189 17.50 -12.24 4.00
N ASN A 190 17.03 -11.70 5.13
CA ASN A 190 15.89 -12.27 5.86
C ASN A 190 14.66 -11.49 5.41
N ILE A 191 13.60 -12.16 4.95
CA ILE A 191 12.34 -11.54 4.55
C ILE A 191 11.37 -11.66 5.73
N PRO A 192 11.08 -10.58 6.48
CA PRO A 192 10.04 -10.60 7.49
C PRO A 192 8.68 -10.75 6.80
N LEU A 193 7.93 -11.79 7.18
CA LEU A 193 6.61 -12.10 6.66
C LEU A 193 5.61 -12.04 7.80
N TYR A 194 4.53 -11.29 7.63
CA TYR A 194 3.40 -11.28 8.54
C TYR A 194 2.17 -11.84 7.83
N PHE A 195 1.43 -12.69 8.53
CA PHE A 195 0.14 -13.21 8.10
C PHE A 195 -0.70 -13.55 9.33
N GLU A 196 -2.00 -13.45 9.18
CA GLU A 196 -2.96 -13.84 10.20
C GLU A 196 -3.55 -15.20 9.85
N VAL A 197 -3.89 -15.97 10.89
CA VAL A 197 -4.55 -17.27 10.76
C VAL A 197 -5.70 -17.26 11.75
N ASP A 198 -6.92 -17.25 11.23
CA ASP A 198 -8.10 -17.45 12.07
C ASP A 198 -8.64 -18.86 11.92
N HIS A 199 -9.21 -19.34 13.01
CA HIS A 199 -9.98 -20.55 13.04
C HIS A 199 -11.46 -20.18 13.16
N PHE A 200 -12.20 -20.35 12.08
CA PHE A 200 -13.66 -20.30 12.11
C PHE A 200 -14.17 -21.69 12.54
N GLY A 201 -14.42 -21.84 13.84
CA GLY A 201 -14.96 -23.07 14.42
C GLY A 201 -15.16 -22.98 15.93
N ASP A 202 -16.30 -23.50 16.41
CA ASP A 202 -16.59 -23.76 17.83
C ASP A 202 -15.68 -24.83 18.43
#